data_AF-A0A7X8W5M7-F1
#
_entry.id   AF-A0A7X8W5M7-F1
#
_cell.length_a   1.000
_cell.length_b   1.000
_cell.length_c   1.000
_cell.angle_alpha   90.00
_cell.angle_beta   90.00
_cell.angle_gamma   90.00
#
_symmetry.space_group_name_H-M   'P 1'
#
loop_
_entity.id
_entity.type
_entity.pdbx_description
1 polymer ?
#
loop_
_entity_poly.entity_id
_entity_poly.type
_entity_poly.pdbx_seq_one_letter_code
_entity_poly.pdbx_strand_id
1 'polypeptide(L)'
;MPTLRVTKGNKIWDIEFEGNPKLQAVLAEEGFVLPLPCGGTGRCGKCTVEIDGNLSTPTSAELRHGKRLSCQITLHGDADVRLPDESPIEQIQTEGFDTQLQGPPMEGRYGGAVDIGTTTLALKLYDLQKGILLTSSALQ
;
A
#
# COMPACT_ATOMS: atom_id res chain seq x y z
N MET A 1 2.32 29.46 -9.31
CA MET A 1 3.01 28.22 -8.95
C MET A 1 2.77 27.17 -10.01
N PRO A 2 3.65 26.17 -10.19
CA PRO A 2 3.29 24.95 -10.91
C PRO A 2 2.15 24.20 -10.20
N THR A 3 1.42 23.40 -10.97
CA THR A 3 0.25 22.64 -10.51
C THR A 3 0.44 21.14 -10.70
N LEU A 4 0.15 20.38 -9.65
CA LEU A 4 0.06 18.92 -9.68
C LEU A 4 -1.42 18.54 -9.78
N ARG A 5 -1.81 17.94 -10.90
CA ARG A 5 -3.15 17.40 -11.09
C ARG A 5 -3.18 15.92 -10.67
N VAL A 6 -3.96 15.62 -9.65
CA VAL A 6 -4.12 14.27 -9.09
C VAL A 6 -5.42 13.67 -9.57
N THR A 7 -5.36 12.49 -10.19
CA THR A 7 -6.55 11.70 -10.56
C THR A 7 -6.61 10.45 -9.70
N LYS A 8 -7.75 10.23 -9.02
CA LYS A 8 -8.07 9.00 -8.27
C LYS A 8 -9.55 8.67 -8.53
N GLY A 9 -9.80 7.56 -9.22
CA GLY A 9 -11.11 7.16 -9.73
C GLY A 9 -11.64 8.21 -10.71
N ASN A 10 -12.88 8.66 -10.46
CA ASN A 10 -13.52 9.72 -11.24
C ASN A 10 -13.29 11.13 -10.67
N LYS A 11 -12.44 11.26 -9.64
CA LYS A 11 -12.17 12.54 -8.99
C LYS A 11 -10.81 13.08 -9.41
N ILE A 12 -10.76 14.40 -9.54
CA ILE A 12 -9.60 15.16 -9.96
C ILE A 12 -9.40 16.29 -8.95
N TRP A 13 -8.15 16.49 -8.54
CA TRP A 13 -7.73 17.58 -7.66
C TRP A 13 -6.55 18.30 -8.28
N ASP A 14 -6.54 19.62 -8.20
CA ASP A 14 -5.42 20.44 -8.64
C ASP A 14 -4.74 21.03 -7.39
N ILE A 15 -3.47 20.71 -7.21
CA ILE A 15 -2.67 21.09 -6.03
C ILE A 15 -1.57 22.02 -6.50
N GLU A 16 -1.51 23.22 -5.96
CA GLU A 16 -0.38 24.12 -6.22
C GLU A 16 0.79 23.80 -5.27
N PHE A 17 2.01 23.86 -5.78
CA PHE A 17 3.20 23.62 -4.96
C PHE A 17 4.34 24.59 -5.29
N GLU A 18 5.25 24.75 -4.33
CA GLU A 18 6.40 25.65 -4.47
C GLU A 18 7.74 24.91 -4.47
N GLY A 19 8.70 25.46 -5.21
CA GLY A 19 10.05 24.90 -5.33
C GLY A 19 10.07 23.57 -6.08
N ASN A 20 10.94 22.66 -5.64
CA ASN A 20 11.12 21.33 -6.23
C ASN A 20 10.83 20.24 -5.19
N PRO A 21 9.59 20.11 -4.70
CA PRO A 21 9.25 19.15 -3.68
C PRO A 21 9.27 17.73 -4.25
N LYS A 22 9.34 16.77 -3.35
CA LYS A 22 9.15 15.37 -3.70
C LYS A 22 7.66 15.06 -3.86
N LEU A 23 7.32 14.23 -4.85
CA LEU A 23 5.91 13.90 -5.13
C LEU A 23 5.19 13.31 -3.90
N GLN A 24 5.84 12.42 -3.13
CA GLN A 24 5.19 11.84 -1.96
C GLN A 24 4.85 12.87 -0.87
N ALA A 25 5.61 13.96 -0.76
CA ALA A 25 5.37 14.98 0.26
C ALA A 25 4.11 15.78 -0.09
N VAL A 26 4.01 16.25 -1.34
CA VAL A 26 2.83 16.98 -1.84
C VAL A 26 1.57 16.12 -1.75
N LEU A 27 1.65 14.84 -2.13
CA LEU A 27 0.53 13.92 -2.01
C LEU A 27 0.11 13.69 -0.56
N ALA A 28 1.06 13.53 0.37
CA ALA A 28 0.76 13.26 1.78
C ALA A 28 0.13 14.47 2.49
N GLU A 29 0.54 15.70 2.15
CA GLU A 29 -0.06 16.94 2.67
C GLU A 29 -1.55 17.06 2.32
N GLU A 30 -1.93 16.57 1.13
CA GLU A 30 -3.31 16.54 0.63
C GLU A 30 -4.07 15.25 1.00
N GLY A 31 -3.49 14.41 1.87
CA GLY A 31 -4.11 13.18 2.38
C GLY A 31 -4.05 11.97 1.43
N PHE A 32 -3.32 12.05 0.32
CA PHE A 32 -3.06 10.92 -0.57
C PHE A 32 -1.84 10.12 -0.10
N VAL A 33 -2.07 9.18 0.81
CA VAL A 33 -0.99 8.37 1.40
C VAL A 33 -0.72 7.12 0.56
N LEU A 34 0.50 6.99 0.04
CA LEU A 34 0.98 5.78 -0.62
C LEU A 34 1.81 4.92 0.36
N PRO A 35 1.81 3.58 0.22
CA PRO A 35 2.56 2.70 1.10
C PRO A 35 4.08 2.90 0.95
N LEU A 36 4.75 3.24 2.06
CA LEU A 36 6.18 3.52 2.14
C LEU A 36 6.93 2.61 3.14
N PRO A 37 6.78 1.27 3.10
CA PRO A 37 7.37 0.38 4.12
C PRO A 37 8.90 0.39 4.13
N CYS A 38 9.54 0.88 3.06
CA CYS A 38 10.99 1.03 2.97
C CYS A 38 11.50 2.43 3.34
N GLY A 39 10.64 3.30 3.89
CA GLY A 39 11.01 4.67 4.29
C GLY A 39 11.44 5.57 3.13
N GLY A 40 10.98 5.30 1.90
CA GLY A 40 11.32 6.10 0.73
C GLY A 40 12.67 5.79 0.08
N THR A 41 13.32 4.66 0.43
CA THR A 41 14.61 4.25 -0.15
C THR A 41 14.53 3.65 -1.57
N GLY A 42 13.33 3.55 -2.16
CA GLY A 42 13.13 3.03 -3.52
C GLY A 42 13.31 1.51 -3.67
N ARG A 43 13.46 0.75 -2.58
CA ARG A 43 13.76 -0.70 -2.64
C ARG A 43 12.53 -1.61 -2.79
N CYS A 44 11.36 -1.16 -2.34
CA CYS A 44 10.16 -2.00 -2.26
C CYS A 44 9.19 -1.89 -3.44
N GLY A 45 9.22 -0.78 -4.19
CA GLY A 45 8.31 -0.53 -5.31
C GLY A 45 6.83 -0.29 -4.96
N LYS A 46 6.43 -0.28 -3.68
CA LYS A 46 5.01 -0.17 -3.28
C LYS A 46 4.40 1.22 -3.52
N CYS A 47 5.22 2.27 -3.57
CA CYS A 47 4.81 3.65 -3.85
C CYS A 47 4.78 3.97 -5.36
N THR A 48 4.41 2.98 -6.17
CA THR A 48 4.31 3.11 -7.63
C THR A 48 3.18 4.06 -8.01
N VAL A 49 3.42 4.91 -9.01
CA VAL A 49 2.41 5.81 -9.60
C VAL A 49 2.54 5.87 -11.12
N GLU A 50 1.46 6.23 -11.80
CA GLU A 50 1.50 6.70 -13.18
C GLU A 50 1.57 8.23 -13.15
N ILE A 51 2.61 8.81 -13.73
CA ILE A 51 2.78 10.27 -13.72
C ILE A 51 3.56 10.74 -14.94
N ASP A 52 3.10 11.84 -15.51
CA ASP A 52 3.71 12.55 -16.62
C ASP A 52 3.84 14.05 -16.30
N GLY A 53 4.70 14.76 -17.03
CA GLY A 53 4.95 16.20 -16.85
C GLY A 53 6.41 16.54 -16.60
N ASN A 54 6.67 17.67 -15.95
CA ASN A 54 8.02 18.15 -15.68
C ASN A 54 8.58 17.56 -14.38
N LEU A 55 9.29 16.44 -14.50
CA LEU A 55 9.74 15.59 -13.39
C LEU A 55 11.25 15.34 -13.45
N SER A 56 11.83 14.91 -12.32
CA SER A 56 13.19 14.38 -12.30
C SER A 56 13.37 13.19 -13.24
N THR A 57 14.60 12.98 -13.71
CA THR A 57 14.96 11.78 -14.46
C THR A 57 14.77 10.50 -13.62
N PRO A 58 14.39 9.38 -14.25
CA PRO A 58 14.24 8.12 -13.53
C PRO A 58 15.53 7.69 -12.82
N THR A 59 15.40 7.39 -11.53
CA THR A 59 16.46 6.83 -10.69
C THR A 59 16.75 5.36 -11.05
N SER A 60 17.88 4.83 -10.58
CA SER A 60 18.20 3.40 -10.72
C SER A 60 17.14 2.49 -10.08
N ALA A 61 16.51 2.93 -8.99
CA ALA A 61 15.40 2.24 -8.35
C ALA A 61 14.16 2.16 -9.26
N GLU A 62 13.77 3.27 -9.88
CA GLU A 62 12.65 3.32 -10.83
C GLU A 62 12.92 2.45 -12.06
N LEU A 63 14.14 2.50 -12.60
CA LEU A 63 14.56 1.65 -13.73
C LEU A 63 14.51 0.16 -13.38
N ARG A 64 14.94 -0.21 -12.17
CA ARG A 64 14.88 -1.61 -11.69
C ARG A 64 13.44 -2.12 -11.59
N HIS A 65 12.52 -1.26 -11.17
CA HIS A 65 11.10 -1.62 -11.06
C HIS A 65 10.32 -1.46 -12.37
N GLY A 66 10.90 -0.79 -13.38
CA GLY A 66 10.23 -0.47 -14.65
C GLY A 66 9.04 0.48 -14.47
N LYS A 67 9.02 1.27 -13.39
CA LYS A 67 7.88 2.11 -12.97
C LYS A 67 8.37 3.38 -12.27
N ARG A 68 7.52 4.41 -12.23
CA ARG A 68 7.79 5.65 -11.48
C ARG A 68 7.42 5.45 -9.99
N LEU A 69 8.30 5.89 -9.09
CA LEU A 69 8.14 5.70 -7.65
C LEU A 69 7.95 7.06 -6.97
N SER A 70 6.79 7.30 -6.35
CA SER A 70 6.47 8.62 -5.78
C SER A 70 7.50 9.11 -4.77
N CYS A 71 8.16 8.20 -4.05
CA CYS A 71 9.21 8.52 -3.09
C CYS A 71 10.55 8.95 -3.72
N GLN A 72 10.74 8.75 -5.02
CA GLN A 72 11.97 9.10 -5.74
C GLN A 72 11.78 10.32 -6.65
N ILE A 73 10.55 10.60 -7.07
CA ILE A 73 10.22 11.66 -8.01
C ILE A 73 10.32 13.03 -7.33
N THR A 74 11.10 13.91 -7.95
CA THR A 74 11.07 15.36 -7.65
C THR A 74 10.26 16.06 -8.73
N LEU A 75 9.34 16.94 -8.32
CA LEU A 75 8.56 17.80 -9.22
C LEU A 75 9.41 19.01 -9.63
N HIS A 76 9.42 19.36 -10.91
CA HIS A 76 10.11 20.53 -11.46
C HIS A 76 9.17 21.53 -12.15
N GLY A 77 7.89 21.18 -12.30
CA GLY A 77 6.85 21.99 -12.90
C GLY A 77 5.56 21.18 -12.99
N ASP A 78 4.64 21.62 -13.85
CA ASP A 78 3.32 21.01 -13.99
C ASP A 78 3.41 19.50 -14.26
N ALA A 79 2.55 18.74 -13.57
CA ALA A 79 2.51 17.30 -13.65
C ALA A 79 1.10 16.75 -13.45
N ASP A 80 0.82 15.63 -14.13
CA ASP A 80 -0.42 14.88 -14.03
C ASP A 80 -0.10 13.51 -13.44
N VAL A 81 -0.61 13.22 -12.25
CA VAL A 81 -0.46 11.93 -11.58
C VAL A 81 -1.79 11.20 -11.50
N ARG A 82 -1.80 9.93 -11.92
CA ARG A 82 -2.89 9.00 -11.65
C ARG A 82 -2.49 8.08 -10.50
N LEU A 83 -3.21 8.23 -9.40
CA LEU A 83 -3.10 7.32 -8.28
C LEU A 83 -3.91 6.07 -8.56
N PRO A 84 -3.46 4.90 -8.09
CA PRO A 84 -4.30 3.71 -8.12
C PRO A 84 -5.60 4.01 -7.36
N ASP A 85 -6.72 3.57 -7.93
CA ASP A 85 -7.95 3.44 -7.16
C ASP A 85 -7.61 2.54 -5.99
N GLU A 86 -7.65 3.08 -4.78
CA GLU A 86 -7.42 2.26 -3.61
C GLU A 86 -8.37 1.06 -3.68
N SER A 87 -7.82 -0.15 -3.69
CA SER A 87 -8.48 -1.17 -2.88
C SER A 87 -8.53 -0.56 -1.48
N PRO A 88 -9.69 -0.53 -0.83
CA PRO A 88 -9.81 0.06 0.50
C PRO A 88 -8.67 -0.44 1.38
N ILE A 89 -8.07 0.51 2.10
CA ILE A 89 -7.32 0.35 3.34
C ILE A 89 -7.38 -1.09 3.83
N GLU A 90 -6.22 -1.75 3.88
CA GLU A 90 -5.95 -2.85 4.79
C GLU A 90 -7.16 -3.78 5.02
N GLN A 91 -7.59 -4.50 3.97
CA GLN A 91 -7.84 -5.89 4.27
C GLN A 91 -6.49 -6.41 4.78
N ILE A 92 -6.37 -6.51 6.12
CA ILE A 92 -5.71 -7.66 6.72
C ILE A 92 -5.98 -8.81 5.75
N GLN A 93 -4.94 -9.50 5.26
CA GLN A 93 -5.18 -10.77 4.59
C GLN A 93 -5.75 -11.74 5.64
N THR A 94 -7.04 -11.57 5.95
CA THR A 94 -7.85 -12.52 6.69
C THR A 94 -8.06 -13.78 5.86
N GLU A 95 -7.85 -13.70 4.55
CA GLU A 95 -7.90 -14.82 3.63
C GLU A 95 -6.56 -14.93 2.90
N GLY A 96 -5.74 -15.88 3.33
CA GLY A 96 -4.78 -16.50 2.44
C GLY A 96 -5.56 -17.35 1.44
N PHE A 97 -5.00 -17.53 0.23
CA PHE A 97 -5.54 -18.51 -0.71
C PHE A 97 -5.83 -19.82 0.03
N ASP A 98 -7.07 -20.30 -0.09
CA ASP A 98 -7.57 -21.52 0.50
C ASP A 98 -6.83 -22.71 -0.12
N THR A 99 -5.58 -22.91 0.28
CA THR A 99 -4.92 -24.18 0.14
C THR A 99 -5.52 -25.01 1.26
N GLN A 100 -6.47 -25.88 0.92
CA GLN A 100 -6.91 -26.93 1.81
C GLN A 100 -5.67 -27.74 2.23
N LEU A 101 -5.14 -27.43 3.41
CA LEU A 101 -4.12 -28.23 4.04
C LEU A 101 -4.81 -29.54 4.44
N GLN A 102 -4.64 -30.57 3.61
CA GLN A 102 -5.08 -31.92 3.94
C GLN A 102 -4.13 -32.49 4.99
N GLY A 103 -4.53 -32.40 6.26
CA GLY A 103 -3.88 -33.05 7.39
C GLY A 103 -4.94 -33.53 8.38
N PRO A 104 -4.61 -34.52 9.24
CA PRO A 104 -5.52 -34.89 10.32
C PRO A 104 -5.79 -33.64 11.19
N PRO A 105 -7.05 -33.40 11.61
CA PRO A 105 -7.36 -32.27 12.47
C PRO A 105 -6.50 -32.34 13.73
N MET A 106 -5.97 -31.19 14.15
CA MET A 106 -5.26 -31.09 15.42
C MET A 106 -6.17 -31.58 16.56
N GLU A 107 -5.62 -32.33 17.52
CA GLU A 107 -6.39 -32.81 18.67
C GLU A 107 -6.95 -31.62 19.47
N GLY A 108 -8.26 -31.65 19.75
CA GLY A 108 -8.96 -30.61 20.49
C GLY A 108 -10.24 -30.14 19.81
N ARG A 109 -10.95 -29.22 20.47
CA ARG A 109 -12.20 -28.64 19.96
C ARG A 109 -11.98 -27.31 19.22
N TYR A 110 -11.03 -26.50 19.70
CA TYR A 110 -10.76 -25.17 19.15
C TYR A 110 -9.26 -24.97 18.90
N GLY A 111 -8.95 -24.22 17.85
CA GLY A 111 -7.58 -23.86 17.47
C GLY A 111 -7.45 -22.35 17.28
N GLY A 112 -6.34 -21.77 17.73
CA GLY A 112 -6.03 -20.36 17.54
C GLY A 112 -4.87 -20.17 16.57
N ALA A 113 -5.01 -19.32 15.57
CA ALA A 113 -3.89 -18.83 14.78
C ALA A 113 -3.57 -17.40 15.19
N VAL A 114 -2.31 -17.13 15.54
CA VAL A 114 -1.84 -15.81 15.98
C VAL A 114 -0.77 -15.34 14.99
N ASP A 115 -0.98 -14.16 14.43
CA ASP A 115 0.02 -13.44 13.62
C ASP A 115 0.48 -12.20 14.37
N ILE A 116 1.80 -12.06 14.53
CA ILE A 116 2.42 -10.98 15.29
C ILE A 116 3.27 -10.17 14.32
N GLY A 117 2.70 -9.05 13.87
CA GLY A 117 3.41 -8.01 13.13
C GLY A 117 4.15 -7.06 14.08
N THR A 118 4.85 -6.07 13.50
CA THR A 118 5.63 -5.08 14.28
C THR A 118 4.76 -4.15 15.13
N THR A 119 3.50 -3.97 14.76
CA THR A 119 2.55 -3.03 15.40
C THR A 119 1.13 -3.61 15.44
N THR A 120 0.99 -4.92 15.21
CA THR A 120 -0.35 -5.52 15.11
C THR A 120 -0.29 -6.98 15.52
N LEU A 121 -1.20 -7.36 16.40
CA LEU A 121 -1.45 -8.76 16.74
C LEU A 121 -2.82 -9.14 16.18
N ALA A 122 -2.86 -10.14 15.30
CA ALA A 122 -4.09 -10.71 14.77
C ALA A 122 -4.31 -12.12 15.36
N LEU A 123 -5.54 -12.40 15.78
CA LEU A 123 -5.99 -13.69 16.29
C LEU A 123 -7.16 -14.20 15.44
N LYS A 124 -7.12 -15.47 15.08
CA LYS A 124 -8.25 -16.21 14.50
C LYS A 124 -8.54 -17.44 15.34
N LEU A 125 -9.80 -17.69 15.65
CA LEU A 125 -10.27 -18.85 16.38
C LEU A 125 -11.05 -19.78 15.45
N TYR A 126 -10.73 -21.07 15.48
CA TYR A 126 -11.33 -22.10 14.62
C TYR A 126 -11.97 -23.20 15.44
N ASP A 127 -13.02 -23.82 14.90
CA ASP A 127 -13.51 -25.14 15.29
C ASP A 127 -12.71 -26.19 14.51
N LEU A 128 -11.90 -26.98 15.22
CA LEU A 128 -10.99 -27.94 14.60
C LEU A 128 -11.69 -29.19 14.06
N GLN A 129 -12.90 -29.49 14.52
CA GLN A 129 -13.67 -30.64 14.03
C GLN A 129 -14.34 -30.33 12.70
N LYS A 130 -14.82 -29.09 12.56
CA LYS A 130 -15.51 -28.62 11.36
C LYS A 130 -14.59 -27.91 10.36
N GLY A 131 -13.39 -27.53 10.79
CA GLY A 131 -12.46 -26.74 9.97
C GLY A 131 -12.96 -25.33 9.66
N ILE A 132 -13.85 -24.76 10.50
CA ILE A 132 -14.46 -23.46 10.25
C ILE A 132 -13.87 -22.38 11.16
N LEU A 133 -13.75 -21.17 10.62
CA LEU A 133 -13.43 -19.98 11.40
C LEU A 133 -14.65 -19.59 12.27
N LEU A 134 -14.43 -19.41 13.56
CA LEU A 134 -15.44 -18.95 14.52
C LEU A 134 -15.42 -17.44 14.70
N THR A 135 -14.22 -16.86 14.85
CA THR A 135 -14.05 -15.40 15.00
C THR A 135 -12.62 -14.97 14.70
N SER A 136 -12.44 -13.68 14.43
CA SER A 136 -11.14 -13.05 14.27
C SER A 136 -11.11 -11.66 14.91
N SER A 137 -9.98 -11.28 15.48
CA SER A 137 -9.74 -9.95 16.05
C SER A 137 -8.32 -9.50 15.77
N ALA A 138 -8.10 -8.19 15.66
CA ALA A 138 -6.77 -7.60 15.61
C ALA A 138 -6.65 -6.45 16.60
N LEU A 139 -5.47 -6.29 17.19
CA LEU A 139 -5.12 -5.20 18.10
C LEU A 139 -3.87 -4.49 17.55
N GLN A 140 -3.91 -3.16 17.53
CA GLN A 140 -2.78 -2.28 17.20
C GLN A 140 -2.00 -1.88 18.45
#